data_AF-A0A914KMW1-F1
#
_entry.id   AF-A0A914KMW1-F1
#
_cell.length_a   1.000
_cell.length_b   1.000
_cell.length_c   1.000
_cell.angle_alpha   90.00
_cell.angle_beta   90.00
_cell.angle_gamma   90.00
#
_symmetry.space_group_name_H-M   'P 1'
#
loop_
_entity.id
_entity.type
_entity.pdbx_description
1 polymer ?
#
loop_
_entity_poly.entity_id
_entity_poly.type
_entity_poly.pdbx_seq_one_letter_code
_entity_poly.pdbx_strand_id
1 'polypeptide(L)'
;MLEYFYSGEIDKKAFEKHSEDLFAIAHKYEVKQLMEVCENYMAANIDTANFSDRCKYAELYCLPKLEKACFNYFSTNRSTFILSKEWNKFKINNKDFAFRLLEENQVFGEKFVKETRRFTEIQKKILVQKFSEQRYLNSIDRDDMAIKTGLTGSQVMSWFQLRRALWKKNTRRINLF
;
A
#
# COMPACT_ATOMS: atom_id res chain seq x y z
N MET A 1 -21.49 21.79 -16.35
CA MET A 1 -21.20 22.97 -15.52
C MET A 1 -22.11 24.16 -15.82
N LEU A 2 -22.24 24.61 -17.07
CA LEU A 2 -23.13 25.75 -17.39
C LEU A 2 -24.57 25.48 -16.94
N GLU A 3 -25.11 24.30 -17.23
CA GLU A 3 -26.44 23.91 -16.75
C GLU A 3 -26.57 24.01 -15.23
N TYR A 4 -25.58 23.54 -14.46
CA TYR A 4 -25.58 23.65 -12.99
C TYR A 4 -25.66 25.10 -12.47
N PHE A 5 -25.01 26.05 -13.15
CA PHE A 5 -25.13 27.47 -12.78
C PHE A 5 -26.52 28.06 -13.07
N TYR A 6 -27.28 27.49 -14.02
CA TYR A 6 -28.60 27.98 -14.40
C TYR A 6 -29.76 27.23 -13.74
N SER A 7 -29.62 25.92 -13.49
CA SER A 7 -30.69 25.07 -12.96
C SER A 7 -30.44 24.60 -11.52
N GLY A 8 -29.21 24.70 -11.01
CA GLY A 8 -28.81 24.10 -9.74
C GLY A 8 -28.79 22.56 -9.75
N GLU A 9 -29.10 21.93 -10.89
CA GLU A 9 -29.22 20.48 -11.03
C GLU A 9 -28.26 19.97 -12.12
N ILE A 10 -27.73 18.76 -11.93
CA ILE A 10 -26.92 18.06 -12.93
C ILE A 10 -27.62 16.74 -13.24
N ASP A 11 -27.78 16.44 -14.53
CA ASP A 11 -28.27 15.14 -14.96
C ASP A 11 -27.36 14.03 -14.42
N LYS A 12 -27.94 13.08 -13.69
CA LYS A 12 -27.19 12.04 -12.97
C LYS A 12 -26.33 11.20 -13.91
N LYS A 13 -26.82 10.90 -15.12
CA LYS A 13 -26.06 10.10 -16.09
C LYS A 13 -24.83 10.84 -16.62
N ALA A 14 -24.98 12.13 -16.92
CA ALA A 14 -23.86 12.98 -17.32
C ALA A 14 -22.85 13.17 -16.18
N PHE A 15 -23.35 13.29 -14.95
CA PHE A 15 -22.53 13.42 -13.74
C PHE A 15 -21.66 12.18 -13.48
N GLU A 16 -22.23 10.98 -13.57
CA GLU A 16 -21.49 9.73 -13.33
C GLU A 16 -20.33 9.57 -14.34
N LYS A 17 -20.58 9.92 -15.61
CA LYS A 17 -19.61 9.80 -16.70
C LYS A 17 -18.50 10.85 -16.65
N HIS A 18 -18.80 12.07 -16.21
CA HIS A 18 -17.88 13.21 -16.25
C HIS A 18 -17.55 13.75 -14.86
N SER A 19 -17.66 12.93 -13.82
CA SER A 19 -17.45 13.36 -12.41
C SER A 19 -16.08 14.02 -12.17
N GLU A 20 -15.03 13.52 -12.83
CA GLU A 20 -13.66 14.03 -12.74
C GLU A 20 -13.50 15.39 -13.43
N ASP A 21 -14.01 15.50 -14.67
CA ASP A 21 -14.00 16.76 -15.44
C ASP A 21 -14.82 17.82 -14.71
N LEU A 22 -15.99 17.45 -14.20
CA LEU A 22 -16.86 18.34 -13.43
C LEU A 22 -16.17 18.82 -12.16
N PHE A 23 -15.41 17.95 -11.47
CA PHE A 23 -14.60 18.36 -10.32
C PHE A 23 -13.49 19.34 -10.72
N ALA A 24 -12.72 19.04 -11.77
CA ALA A 24 -11.62 19.90 -12.23
C ALA A 24 -12.12 21.30 -12.62
N ILE A 25 -13.26 21.36 -13.31
CA ILE A 25 -13.89 22.63 -13.65
C ILE A 25 -14.44 23.28 -12.37
N ALA A 26 -15.13 22.56 -11.48
CA ALA A 26 -15.64 23.11 -10.21
C ALA A 26 -14.53 23.73 -9.36
N HIS A 27 -13.38 23.08 -9.28
CA HIS A 27 -12.19 23.58 -8.62
C HIS A 27 -11.64 24.84 -9.30
N LYS A 28 -11.58 24.86 -10.64
CA LYS A 28 -11.13 26.04 -11.41
C LYS A 28 -12.01 27.27 -11.19
N TYR A 29 -13.31 27.10 -11.01
CA TYR A 29 -14.27 28.19 -10.77
C TYR A 29 -14.66 28.33 -9.30
N GLU A 30 -13.96 27.65 -8.39
CA GLU A 30 -14.15 27.70 -6.93
C GLU A 30 -15.59 27.45 -6.45
N VAL A 31 -16.32 26.58 -7.15
CA VAL A 31 -17.72 26.25 -6.86
C VAL A 31 -17.78 25.20 -5.74
N LYS A 32 -17.69 25.67 -4.48
CA LYS A 32 -17.60 24.82 -3.28
C LYS A 32 -18.66 23.72 -3.19
N GLN A 33 -19.91 24.05 -3.47
CA GLN A 33 -21.02 23.08 -3.39
C GLN A 33 -20.84 21.94 -4.40
N LEU A 34 -20.41 22.26 -5.63
CA LEU A 34 -20.17 21.26 -6.66
C LEU A 34 -18.92 20.43 -6.36
N MET A 35 -17.87 21.06 -5.82
CA MET A 35 -16.67 20.34 -5.37
C MET A 35 -17.02 19.30 -4.29
N GLU A 36 -17.86 19.66 -3.31
CA GLU A 36 -18.27 18.74 -2.25
C GLU A 36 -19.14 17.59 -2.77
N VAL A 37 -20.09 17.87 -3.66
CA VAL A 37 -20.93 16.84 -4.29
C VAL A 37 -20.08 15.87 -5.10
N CYS A 38 -19.13 16.39 -5.89
CA CYS A 38 -18.18 15.57 -6.64
C CYS A 38 -17.28 14.76 -5.70
N GLU A 39 -16.71 15.35 -4.65
CA GLU A 39 -15.86 14.64 -3.68
C GLU A 39 -16.61 13.49 -3.02
N ASN A 40 -17.84 13.70 -2.57
CA ASN A 40 -18.67 12.66 -1.95
C ASN A 40 -18.98 11.51 -2.93
N TYR A 41 -19.30 11.82 -4.18
CA TYR A 41 -19.55 10.80 -5.20
C TYR A 41 -18.29 9.99 -5.53
N MET A 42 -17.14 10.67 -5.68
CA MET A 42 -15.86 10.03 -5.95
C MET A 42 -15.43 9.13 -4.78
N ALA A 43 -15.70 9.54 -3.53
CA ALA A 43 -15.44 8.76 -2.33
C ALA A 43 -16.35 7.53 -2.19
N ALA A 44 -17.61 7.62 -2.62
CA ALA A 44 -18.57 6.52 -2.56
C ALA A 44 -18.31 5.44 -3.63
N ASN A 45 -17.78 5.83 -4.79
CA ASN A 45 -17.59 4.96 -5.95
C ASN A 45 -16.11 4.69 -6.23
N ILE A 46 -15.42 4.07 -5.28
CA ILE A 46 -14.03 3.62 -5.45
C ILE A 46 -14.03 2.15 -5.89
N ASP A 47 -13.32 1.86 -6.98
CA ASP A 47 -13.13 0.53 -7.54
C ASP A 47 -11.65 0.29 -7.90
N THR A 48 -11.29 -0.93 -8.31
CA THR A 48 -9.91 -1.29 -8.64
C THR A 48 -9.35 -0.58 -9.87
N ALA A 49 -10.19 -0.14 -10.80
CA ALA A 49 -9.79 0.54 -12.02
C ALA A 49 -9.57 2.03 -11.78
N ASN A 50 -10.41 2.66 -10.95
CA ASN A 50 -10.43 4.08 -10.67
C ASN A 50 -9.56 4.47 -9.47
N PHE A 51 -9.19 3.52 -8.61
CA PHE A 51 -8.40 3.77 -7.39
C PHE A 51 -7.15 4.60 -7.64
N SER A 52 -6.41 4.28 -8.71
CA SER A 52 -5.17 4.99 -9.05
C SER A 52 -5.44 6.47 -9.34
N ASP A 53 -6.48 6.76 -10.11
CA ASP A 53 -6.80 8.13 -10.51
C ASP A 53 -7.44 8.88 -9.35
N ARG A 54 -8.31 8.26 -8.55
CA ARG A 54 -8.84 8.82 -7.29
C ARG A 54 -7.73 9.21 -6.32
N CYS A 55 -6.69 8.39 -6.17
CA CYS A 55 -5.54 8.72 -5.33
C CYS A 55 -4.74 9.91 -5.88
N LYS A 56 -4.53 10.00 -7.19
CA LYS A 56 -3.88 11.17 -7.81
C LYS A 56 -4.70 12.44 -7.58
N TYR A 57 -6.02 12.37 -7.72
CA TYR A 57 -6.91 13.50 -7.48
C TYR A 57 -6.88 13.95 -6.00
N ALA A 58 -6.88 12.99 -5.07
CA ALA A 58 -6.76 13.29 -3.64
C ALA A 58 -5.47 14.06 -3.32
N GLU A 59 -4.35 13.67 -3.94
CA GLU A 59 -3.05 14.33 -3.76
C GLU A 59 -2.96 15.68 -4.49
N LEU A 60 -3.44 15.77 -5.72
CA LEU A 60 -3.32 16.99 -6.53
C LEU A 60 -4.21 18.13 -6.03
N TYR A 61 -5.38 17.80 -5.50
CA TYR A 61 -6.38 18.79 -5.04
C TYR A 61 -6.55 18.82 -3.52
N CYS A 62 -5.73 18.08 -2.77
CA CYS A 62 -5.76 18.01 -1.30
C CYS A 62 -7.18 17.76 -0.74
N LEU A 63 -7.84 16.68 -1.20
CA LEU A 63 -9.21 16.34 -0.85
C LEU A 63 -9.26 15.34 0.32
N PRO A 64 -9.55 15.79 1.56
CA PRO A 64 -9.40 14.95 2.74
C PRO A 64 -10.45 13.84 2.85
N LYS A 65 -11.68 14.03 2.34
CA LYS A 65 -12.70 12.97 2.39
C LYS A 65 -12.39 11.88 1.38
N LEU A 66 -11.94 12.28 0.18
CA LEU A 66 -11.53 11.34 -0.86
C LEU A 66 -10.29 10.55 -0.43
N GLU A 67 -9.30 11.21 0.14
CA GLU A 67 -8.11 10.57 0.70
C GLU A 67 -8.49 9.50 1.73
N LYS A 68 -9.31 9.87 2.73
CA LYS A 68 -9.82 8.93 3.74
C LYS A 68 -10.60 7.75 3.14
N ALA A 69 -11.40 8.01 2.11
CA ALA A 69 -12.13 6.95 1.42
C ALA A 69 -11.19 5.98 0.68
N CYS A 70 -10.14 6.48 0.04
CA CYS A 70 -9.08 5.66 -0.56
C CYS A 70 -8.39 4.79 0.50
N PHE A 71 -8.08 5.34 1.68
CA PHE A 71 -7.52 4.57 2.80
C PHE A 71 -8.46 3.46 3.29
N ASN A 72 -9.75 3.75 3.45
CA ASN A 72 -10.75 2.78 3.89
C ASN A 72 -10.94 1.65 2.87
N TYR A 73 -11.01 1.99 1.58
CA TYR A 73 -11.10 1.02 0.50
C TYR A 73 -9.87 0.11 0.46
N PHE A 74 -8.67 0.69 0.59
CA PHE A 74 -7.43 -0.06 0.64
C PHE A 74 -7.36 -0.99 1.86
N SER A 75 -7.81 -0.52 3.02
CA SER A 75 -7.84 -1.31 4.25
C SER A 75 -8.79 -2.51 4.13
N THR A 76 -9.94 -2.30 3.49
CA THR A 76 -10.98 -3.33 3.29
C THR A 76 -10.54 -4.39 2.27
N ASN A 77 -9.94 -3.96 1.16
CA ASN A 77 -9.56 -4.84 0.05
C ASN A 77 -8.08 -5.25 0.06
N ARG A 78 -7.40 -5.07 1.19
CA ARG A 78 -5.94 -5.18 1.30
C ARG A 78 -5.37 -6.50 0.76
N SER A 79 -5.99 -7.63 1.12
CA SER A 79 -5.48 -8.97 0.81
C SER A 79 -5.57 -9.32 -0.67
N THR A 80 -6.58 -8.80 -1.38
CA THR A 80 -6.80 -9.05 -2.81
C THR A 80 -6.14 -7.99 -3.68
N PHE A 81 -6.13 -6.74 -3.23
CA PHE A 81 -5.64 -5.60 -4.00
C PHE A 81 -4.10 -5.54 -4.06
N ILE A 82 -3.40 -5.90 -2.98
CA ILE A 82 -1.92 -5.90 -2.98
C ILE A 82 -1.33 -6.91 -3.99
N LEU A 83 -2.05 -8.00 -4.25
CA LEU A 83 -1.66 -9.04 -5.21
C LEU A 83 -1.98 -8.68 -6.67
N SER A 84 -2.72 -7.60 -6.88
CA SER A 84 -3.21 -7.21 -8.21
C SER A 84 -2.11 -6.54 -9.03
N LYS A 85 -2.25 -6.58 -10.37
CA LYS A 85 -1.29 -5.93 -11.28
C LYS A 85 -1.42 -4.40 -11.23
N GLU A 86 -2.61 -3.92 -10.89
CA GLU A 86 -3.00 -2.53 -10.77
C GLU A 86 -2.28 -1.86 -9.59
N TRP A 87 -2.17 -2.54 -8.45
CA TRP A 87 -1.40 -2.04 -7.30
C TRP A 87 0.10 -1.93 -7.61
N ASN A 88 0.67 -2.89 -8.32
CA ASN A 88 2.08 -2.83 -8.71
C ASN A 88 2.36 -1.64 -9.65
N LYS A 89 1.46 -1.37 -10.60
CA LYS A 89 1.54 -0.16 -11.45
C LYS A 89 1.41 1.11 -10.63
N PHE A 90 0.45 1.17 -9.71
CA PHE A 90 0.23 2.31 -8.81
C PHE A 90 1.46 2.60 -7.96
N LYS A 91 2.06 1.55 -7.37
CA LYS A 91 3.25 1.65 -6.53
C LYS A 91 4.47 2.20 -7.27
N ILE A 92 4.62 1.91 -8.56
CA ILE A 92 5.73 2.45 -9.37
C ILE A 92 5.50 3.93 -9.66
N ASN A 93 4.27 4.30 -10.00
CA ASN A 93 3.92 5.65 -10.42
C ASN A 93 3.85 6.63 -9.24
N ASN A 94 3.32 6.20 -8.09
CA ASN A 94 3.07 7.03 -6.92
C ASN A 94 3.66 6.40 -5.67
N LYS A 95 5.00 6.39 -5.59
CA LYS A 95 5.75 5.73 -4.49
C LYS A 95 5.43 6.33 -3.13
N ASP A 96 5.34 7.66 -3.04
CA ASP A 96 5.12 8.37 -1.77
C ASP A 96 3.69 8.20 -1.25
N PHE A 97 2.68 8.28 -2.12
CA PHE A 97 1.30 7.99 -1.75
C PHE A 97 1.10 6.51 -1.39
N ALA A 98 1.70 5.58 -2.15
CA ALA A 98 1.67 4.17 -1.82
C ALA A 98 2.38 3.88 -0.48
N PHE A 99 3.45 4.61 -0.18
CA PHE A 99 4.12 4.52 1.11
C PHE A 99 3.22 5.04 2.23
N ARG A 100 2.57 6.20 2.06
CA ARG A 100 1.57 6.72 3.01
C ARG A 100 0.39 5.77 3.20
N LEU A 101 -0.19 5.20 2.14
CA LEU A 101 -1.21 4.12 2.22
C LEU A 101 -0.74 2.92 3.04
N LEU A 102 0.54 2.57 2.94
CA LEU A 102 1.14 1.48 3.70
C LEU A 102 1.49 1.87 5.15
N GLU A 103 1.84 3.12 5.42
CA GLU A 103 2.25 3.66 6.73
C GLU A 103 1.10 4.22 7.57
N GLU A 104 0.06 4.82 7.00
CA GLU A 104 -1.02 5.46 7.76
C GLU A 104 -1.90 4.44 8.50
N ASN A 105 -1.83 3.18 8.08
CA ASN A 105 -2.35 2.04 8.84
C ASN A 105 -1.51 1.68 10.09
N GLN A 106 -0.49 2.47 10.42
CA GLN A 106 0.34 2.34 11.62
C GLN A 106 -0.13 3.25 12.77
N VAL A 107 -1.04 4.20 12.51
CA VAL A 107 -1.53 5.18 13.51
C VAL A 107 -2.64 4.62 14.41
N PHE A 108 -3.38 3.59 13.98
CA PHE A 108 -4.32 2.87 14.85
C PHE A 108 -3.73 1.55 15.35
N GLY A 109 -2.89 1.64 16.39
CA GLY A 109 -2.92 0.73 17.55
C GLY A 109 -2.59 -0.76 17.38
N GLU A 110 -2.46 -1.31 16.18
CA GLU A 110 -2.00 -2.68 15.99
C GLU A 110 -0.62 -2.68 15.36
N LYS A 111 0.36 -3.25 16.09
CA LYS A 111 1.70 -3.49 15.58
C LYS A 111 1.60 -4.12 14.21
N PHE A 112 1.96 -3.38 13.18
CA PHE A 112 2.18 -3.91 11.84
C PHE A 112 3.13 -5.11 11.97
N VAL A 113 2.57 -6.32 11.93
CA VAL A 113 3.30 -7.44 11.40
C VAL A 113 3.53 -7.03 9.96
N LYS A 114 4.74 -6.49 9.68
CA LYS A 114 5.17 -6.19 8.32
C LYS A 114 4.76 -7.40 7.47
N GLU A 115 3.73 -7.28 6.65
CA GLU A 115 3.21 -8.37 5.80
C GLU A 115 4.19 -8.68 4.64
N THR A 116 5.45 -8.24 4.78
CA THR A 116 6.65 -8.71 4.10
C THR A 116 7.49 -9.67 4.97
N ARG A 117 6.93 -10.21 6.07
CA ARG A 117 7.61 -11.15 6.99
C ARG A 117 7.39 -12.63 6.67
N ARG A 118 6.43 -12.98 5.80
CA ARG A 118 6.26 -14.38 5.38
C ARG A 118 7.15 -14.64 4.17
N PHE A 119 8.40 -15.00 4.44
CA PHE A 119 9.20 -15.72 3.45
C PHE A 119 8.41 -16.91 2.94
N THR A 120 8.40 -17.16 1.63
CA THR A 120 7.79 -18.37 1.07
C THR A 120 8.47 -19.61 1.66
N GLU A 121 7.80 -20.76 1.65
CA GLU A 121 8.40 -22.00 2.18
C GLU A 121 9.71 -22.36 1.46
N ILE A 122 9.80 -22.03 0.17
CA ILE A 122 11.02 -22.17 -0.63
C ILE A 122 12.12 -21.22 -0.13
N GLN A 123 11.81 -19.92 0.06
CA GLN A 123 12.76 -18.95 0.61
C GLN A 123 13.25 -19.36 2.01
N LYS A 124 12.35 -19.84 2.88
CA LYS A 124 12.71 -20.34 4.22
C LYS A 124 13.62 -21.55 4.12
N LYS A 125 13.34 -22.51 3.25
CA LYS A 125 14.16 -23.72 3.07
C LYS A 125 15.59 -23.34 2.69
N ILE A 126 15.75 -22.44 1.72
CA ILE A 126 17.07 -21.95 1.27
C ILE A 126 17.79 -21.21 2.40
N LEU A 127 17.11 -20.31 3.11
CA LEU A 127 17.68 -19.56 4.23
C LEU A 127 18.09 -20.48 5.40
N VAL A 128 17.28 -21.48 5.73
CA VAL A 128 17.57 -22.46 6.79
C VAL A 128 18.75 -23.35 6.40
N GLN A 129 18.80 -23.81 5.15
CA GLN A 129 19.91 -24.59 4.63
C GLN A 129 21.23 -23.81 4.72
N LYS A 130 21.26 -22.57 4.22
CA LYS A 130 22.45 -21.72 4.35
C LYS A 130 22.80 -21.44 5.81
N PHE A 131 21.81 -21.29 6.70
CA PHE A 131 22.06 -21.08 8.13
C PHE A 131 22.67 -22.30 8.83
N SER A 132 22.32 -23.52 8.41
CA SER A 132 22.98 -24.74 8.92
C SER A 132 24.45 -24.84 8.49
N GLU A 133 24.76 -24.39 7.29
CA GLU A 133 26.14 -24.34 6.77
C GLU A 133 26.94 -23.20 7.43
N GLN A 134 26.34 -22.02 7.55
CA GLN A 134 27.04 -20.80 7.98
C GLN A 134 26.11 -19.88 8.78
N ARG A 135 26.35 -19.74 10.08
CA ARG A 135 25.50 -18.95 10.99
C ARG A 135 25.69 -17.42 10.89
N TYR A 136 26.77 -16.99 10.25
CA TYR A 136 27.18 -15.59 10.06
C TYR A 136 27.53 -15.36 8.59
N LEU A 137 26.68 -14.60 7.88
CA LEU A 137 26.92 -14.24 6.49
C LEU A 137 28.02 -13.20 6.38
N ASN A 138 28.91 -13.37 5.42
CA ASN A 138 29.78 -12.29 4.93
C ASN A 138 29.02 -11.44 3.87
N SER A 139 29.62 -10.35 3.40
CA SER A 139 28.95 -9.46 2.44
C SER A 139 28.63 -10.15 1.11
N ILE A 140 29.49 -11.06 0.66
CA ILE A 140 29.34 -11.77 -0.63
C ILE A 140 28.20 -12.79 -0.55
N ASP A 141 28.19 -13.60 0.50
CA ASP A 141 27.13 -14.59 0.77
C ASP A 141 25.78 -13.90 0.99
N ARG A 142 25.77 -12.70 1.58
CA ARG A 142 24.53 -11.92 1.73
C ARG A 142 23.94 -11.58 0.37
N ASP A 143 24.76 -11.12 -0.55
CA ASP A 143 24.31 -10.67 -1.87
C ASP A 143 23.94 -11.87 -2.76
N ASP A 144 24.69 -12.97 -2.68
CA ASP A 144 24.33 -14.25 -3.31
C ASP A 144 22.99 -14.80 -2.79
N MET A 145 22.77 -14.76 -1.47
CA MET A 145 21.51 -15.19 -0.87
C MET A 145 20.34 -14.28 -1.24
N ALA A 146 20.58 -12.97 -1.35
CA ALA A 146 19.58 -12.00 -1.81
C ALA A 146 19.12 -12.34 -3.23
N ILE A 147 20.07 -12.61 -4.14
CA ILE A 147 19.78 -13.02 -5.52
C ILE A 147 19.02 -14.36 -5.55
N LYS A 148 19.50 -15.38 -4.84
CA LYS A 148 18.90 -16.73 -4.82
C LYS A 148 17.48 -16.77 -4.25
N THR A 149 17.18 -15.91 -3.28
CA THR A 149 15.87 -15.89 -2.61
C THR A 149 14.92 -14.84 -3.17
N GLY A 150 15.39 -13.97 -4.07
CA GLY A 150 14.66 -12.78 -4.53
C GLY A 150 14.37 -11.78 -3.40
N LEU A 151 15.18 -11.81 -2.34
CA LEU A 151 15.06 -10.93 -1.17
C LEU A 151 16.08 -9.81 -1.25
N THR A 152 15.86 -8.73 -0.51
CA THR A 152 16.87 -7.69 -0.31
C THR A 152 17.93 -8.16 0.69
N GLY A 153 19.18 -7.71 0.53
CA GLY A 153 20.26 -8.02 1.48
C GLY A 153 19.92 -7.67 2.94
N SER A 154 19.13 -6.62 3.15
CA SER A 154 18.61 -6.23 4.48
C SER A 154 17.62 -7.24 5.06
N GLN A 155 16.77 -7.85 4.23
CA GLN A 155 15.85 -8.90 4.67
C GLN A 155 16.59 -10.18 5.04
N VAL A 156 17.58 -10.58 4.24
CA VAL A 156 18.46 -11.72 4.54
C VAL A 156 19.20 -11.48 5.86
N MET A 157 19.80 -10.30 6.04
CA MET A 157 20.53 -9.96 7.26
C MET A 157 19.64 -9.97 8.50
N SER A 158 18.45 -9.38 8.40
CA SER A 158 17.46 -9.35 9.49
C SER A 158 16.99 -10.76 9.88
N TRP A 159 16.76 -11.63 8.89
CA TRP A 159 16.38 -13.02 9.15
C TRP A 159 17.49 -13.78 9.88
N PHE A 160 18.75 -13.63 9.45
CA PHE A 160 19.90 -14.28 10.09
C PHE A 160 20.10 -13.78 11.53
N GLN A 161 19.91 -12.48 11.79
CA GLN A 161 19.95 -11.91 13.14
C GLN A 161 18.86 -12.51 14.05
N LEU A 162 17.61 -12.54 13.57
CA LEU A 162 16.50 -13.12 14.32
C LEU A 162 16.71 -14.62 14.57
N ARG A 163 17.18 -15.36 13.55
CA ARG A 163 17.47 -16.81 13.65
C ARG A 163 18.54 -17.11 14.68
N ARG A 164 19.63 -16.32 14.74
CA ARG A 164 20.66 -16.44 15.79
C ARG A 164 20.09 -16.16 17.18
N ALA A 165 19.25 -15.14 17.34
CA ALA A 165 18.62 -14.82 18.62
C ALA A 165 17.73 -15.97 19.11
N LEU A 166 16.94 -16.57 18.22
CA LEU A 166 16.11 -17.74 18.52
C LEU A 166 16.95 -18.98 18.84
N TRP A 167 18.01 -19.24 18.07
CA TRP A 167 18.93 -20.35 18.35
C TRP A 167 19.55 -20.21 19.74
N LYS A 168 20.08 -19.04 20.09
CA LYS A 168 20.64 -18.78 21.44
C LYS A 168 19.60 -19.01 22.55
N LYS A 169 18.36 -18.58 22.36
CA LYS A 169 17.27 -18.82 23.32
C LYS A 169 16.94 -20.30 23.46
N ASN A 170 16.92 -21.04 22.35
CA ASN A 170 16.61 -22.47 22.37
C ASN A 170 17.74 -23.30 22.99
N THR A 171 19.00 -22.98 22.67
CA THR A 171 20.18 -23.62 23.29
C THR A 171 20.24 -23.34 24.79
N ARG A 172 19.91 -22.13 25.25
CA ARG A 172 19.84 -21.81 26.68
C ARG A 172 18.73 -22.58 27.41
N ARG A 173 17.60 -22.86 26.75
CA ARG A 173 16.53 -23.69 27.32
C ARG A 173 16.89 -25.17 27.39
N ILE A 174 17.65 -25.67 26.42
CA ILE A 174 18.09 -27.07 26.37
C ILE A 174 19.21 -27.33 27.39
N ASN A 175 20.09 -26.36 27.67
CA ASN A 175 21.17 -26.49 28.64
C ASN A 175 20.76 -26.18 30.11
N LEU A 176 19.45 -26.11 30.39
CA LEU A 176 18.88 -25.88 31.73
C LEU A 176 18.14 -27.11 32.28
N PHE A 177 18.36 -28.28 31.67
CA PHE A 177 17.93 -29.58 32.17
C PHE A 177 19.12 -30.53 32.24
#